data_AF-A0A3S8Y4Q1-F1
#
_entry.id   AF-A0A3S8Y4Q1-F1
#
_cell.length_a   1.000
_cell.length_b   1.000
_cell.length_c   1.000
_cell.angle_alpha   90.00
_cell.angle_beta   90.00
_cell.angle_gamma   90.00
#
_symmetry.space_group_name_H-M   'P 1'
#
loop_
_entity.id
_entity.type
_entity.pdbx_description
1 polymer ?
#
loop_
_entity_poly.entity_id
_entity_poly.type
_entity_poly.pdbx_seq_one_letter_code
_entity_poly.pdbx_strand_id
1 'polypeptide(L)' 'MNASIPLVSVPDGGVLIPADEVTGLLRNLAGEWLYVVYHGEVPLDPKTTLGLAGVLMAFADQIDVECIAYLPAPEEDPDR' A
#
# COMPACT_ATOMS: atom_id res chain seq x y z
N MET A 1 3.15 6.63 -15.71
CA MET A 1 2.48 5.71 -14.78
C MET A 1 1.10 6.28 -14.51
N ASN A 2 0.03 5.59 -14.91
CA ASN A 2 -1.34 5.99 -14.56
C ASN A 2 -1.78 5.10 -13.42
N ALA A 3 -1.93 5.67 -12.23
CA ALA A 3 -2.55 4.98 -11.10
C ALA A 3 -4.07 5.27 -11.14
N SER A 4 -4.87 4.22 -10.97
CA SER A 4 -6.31 4.33 -10.75
C SER A 4 -6.62 3.64 -9.43
N ILE A 5 -7.34 4.32 -8.56
CA ILE A 5 -7.73 3.80 -7.26
C ILE A 5 -9.26 3.84 -7.20
N PRO A 6 -9.94 2.73 -6.91
CA PRO A 6 -11.38 2.72 -6.78
C PRO A 6 -11.80 3.48 -5.52
N LEU A 7 -12.92 4.19 -5.63
CA LEU A 7 -13.53 4.94 -4.54
C LEU A 7 -14.80 4.21 -4.08
N VAL A 8 -14.99 4.14 -2.76
CA VAL A 8 -16.18 3.56 -2.12
C VAL A 8 -16.95 4.66 -1.44
N SER A 9 -18.21 4.88 -1.83
CA SER A 9 -19.09 5.85 -1.17
C SER A 9 -19.64 5.26 0.13
N VAL A 10 -19.73 6.09 1.17
CA VAL A 10 -20.36 5.74 2.45
C VAL A 10 -21.72 6.44 2.63
N PRO A 11 -22.63 5.90 3.46
CA PRO A 11 -24.02 6.39 3.56
C PRO A 11 -24.17 7.85 3.99
N ASP A 12 -23.18 8.43 4.66
CA ASP A 12 -23.16 9.83 5.11
C ASP A 12 -22.64 10.80 4.03
N GLY A 13 -22.38 10.31 2.81
CA GLY A 13 -21.88 11.10 1.69
C GLY A 13 -20.36 11.22 1.64
N GLY A 14 -19.64 10.59 2.57
CA GLY A 14 -18.19 10.45 2.48
C GLY A 14 -17.76 9.51 1.34
N VAL A 15 -16.47 9.55 1.01
CA VAL A 15 -15.83 8.65 0.05
C VAL A 15 -14.55 8.13 0.66
N LEU A 16 -14.38 6.81 0.63
CA LEU A 16 -13.24 6.08 1.18
C LEU A 16 -12.46 5.41 0.05
N ILE A 17 -11.21 5.08 0.35
CA ILE A 17 -10.37 4.21 -0.46
C ILE A 17 -10.13 2.94 0.36
N PRO A 18 -10.30 1.73 -0.22
CA PRO A 18 -9.89 0.50 0.44
C PRO A 18 -8.40 0.51 0.80
N ALA A 19 -8.07 0.11 2.02
CA ALA A 19 -6.69 0.20 2.51
C ALA A 19 -5.72 -0.66 1.68
N ASP A 20 -6.16 -1.84 1.25
CA ASP A 20 -5.41 -2.75 0.37
C ASP A 20 -5.10 -2.14 -1.00
N GLU A 21 -5.98 -1.31 -1.54
CA GLU A 21 -5.72 -0.55 -2.77
C GLU A 21 -4.62 0.51 -2.56
N VAL A 22 -4.64 1.21 -1.41
CA VAL A 22 -3.59 2.16 -1.05
C VAL A 22 -2.25 1.46 -0.87
N THR A 23 -2.21 0.40 -0.06
CA THR A 23 -0.96 -0.30 0.25
C THR A 23 -0.41 -1.04 -0.96
N GLY A 24 -1.28 -1.58 -1.83
CA GLY A 24 -0.93 -2.13 -3.13
C GLY A 24 -0.27 -1.09 -4.04
N LEU A 25 -0.83 0.12 -4.14
CA LEU A 25 -0.23 1.20 -4.93
C LEU A 25 1.16 1.60 -4.41
N LEU A 26 1.31 1.77 -3.11
CA LEU A 26 2.58 2.15 -2.48
C LEU A 26 3.67 1.10 -2.75
N ARG A 27 3.33 -0.19 -2.62
CA ARG A 27 4.24 -1.31 -2.89
C ARG A 27 4.60 -1.42 -4.37
N ASN A 28 3.64 -1.22 -5.27
CA ASN A 28 3.90 -1.21 -6.71
C ASN A 28 4.84 -0.07 -7.10
N LEU A 29 4.62 1.14 -6.58
CA LEU A 29 5.50 2.28 -6.84
C LEU A 29 6.92 2.03 -6.34
N ALA A 30 7.06 1.47 -5.13
CA ALA A 30 8.36 1.08 -4.58
C ALA A 30 9.04 0.02 -5.46
N GLY A 31 8.32 -1.03 -5.86
CA GLY A 31 8.83 -2.11 -6.70
C GLY A 31 9.34 -1.64 -8.05
N GLU A 32 8.61 -0.76 -8.73
CA GLU A 32 9.02 -0.16 -10.00
C GLU A 32 10.28 0.70 -9.86
N TRP A 33 10.38 1.50 -8.79
CA TRP A 33 11.59 2.29 -8.52
C TRP A 33 12.81 1.42 -8.25
N LEU A 34 12.63 0.33 -7.50
CA LEU A 34 13.68 -0.66 -7.29
C LEU A 34 14.07 -1.33 -8.62
N TYR A 35 13.10 -1.74 -9.42
CA TYR A 35 13.33 -2.35 -10.72
C TYR A 35 14.19 -1.45 -11.62
N VAL A 36 13.81 -0.18 -11.77
CA VAL A 36 14.54 0.82 -12.56
C VAL A 36 15.98 1.00 -12.07
N VAL A 37 16.20 1.07 -10.75
CA VAL A 37 17.54 1.20 -10.16
C VAL A 37 18.40 -0.02 -10.43
N TYR A 38 17.85 -1.23 -10.26
CA TYR A 38 18.59 -2.48 -10.45
C TYR A 38 18.89 -2.77 -11.92
N HIS A 39 18.09 -2.26 -12.85
CA HIS A 39 18.26 -2.49 -14.29
C HIS A 39 18.92 -1.30 -15.01
N GLY A 40 19.26 -0.23 -14.30
CA GLY A 40 19.98 0.92 -14.85
C GLY A 40 19.17 1.72 -15.88
N GLU A 41 17.84 1.65 -15.82
CA GLU A 41 16.96 2.19 -16.86
C GLU A 41 16.84 3.73 -16.79
N VAL A 42 17.21 4.36 -15.66
CA VAL A 42 17.10 5.82 -15.45
C VAL A 42 18.28 6.32 -14.60
N PRO A 43 18.80 7.54 -14.85
CA PRO A 43 19.88 8.15 -14.06
C PRO A 43 19.38 8.68 -12.69
N LEU A 44 18.73 7.82 -11.90
CA LEU A 44 18.37 8.13 -10.51
C LEU A 44 19.52 7.74 -9.58
N ASP A 45 19.76 8.55 -8.53
CA ASP A 45 20.72 8.19 -7.48
C ASP A 45 20.23 6.92 -6.75
N PRO A 46 20.97 5.79 -6.83
CA PRO A 46 20.50 4.52 -6.30
C PRO A 46 20.19 4.56 -4.80
N LYS A 47 21.01 5.28 -4.03
CA LYS A 47 20.87 5.37 -2.58
C LYS A 47 19.59 6.10 -2.18
N THR A 48 19.30 7.22 -2.83
CA THR A 48 18.09 8.02 -2.59
C THR A 48 16.85 7.23 -2.99
N THR A 49 16.85 6.61 -4.17
CA THR A 49 15.70 5.82 -4.62
C THR A 49 15.42 4.62 -3.72
N LEU A 50 16.46 3.90 -3.26
CA LEU A 50 16.33 2.82 -2.28
C LEU A 50 15.70 3.32 -0.97
N GLY A 51 16.15 4.48 -0.49
CA GLY A 51 15.58 5.10 0.71
C GLY A 51 14.10 5.45 0.55
N LEU A 52 13.72 6.06 -0.58
CA LEU A 52 12.33 6.43 -0.85
C LEU A 52 11.43 5.20 -1.04
N ALA A 53 11.89 4.18 -1.76
CA ALA A 53 11.16 2.91 -1.89
C ALA A 53 10.96 2.24 -0.52
N GLY A 54 11.96 2.27 0.35
CA GLY A 54 11.85 1.80 1.72
C GLY A 54 10.79 2.54 2.54
N VAL A 55 10.70 3.86 2.41
CA VAL A 55 9.66 4.66 3.09
C VAL A 55 8.26 4.28 2.60
N LEU A 56 8.07 4.08 1.30
CA LEU A 56 6.77 3.65 0.75
C LEU A 56 6.35 2.27 1.28
N MET A 57 7.29 1.32 1.34
CA MET A 57 7.01 -0.01 1.91
C MET A 57 6.67 0.08 3.40
N ALA A 58 7.47 0.81 4.19
CA ALA A 58 7.21 0.98 5.61
C ALA A 58 5.86 1.66 5.88
N PHE A 59 5.45 2.62 5.03
CA PHE A 59 4.15 3.26 5.16
C PHE A 59 3.00 2.33 4.79
N ALA A 60 3.17 1.48 3.76
CA ALA A 60 2.22 0.44 3.43
C ALA A 60 2.05 -0.57 4.58
N ASP A 61 3.15 -1.00 5.20
CA ASP A 61 3.14 -1.91 6.34
C ASP A 61 2.45 -1.29 7.57
N GLN A 62 2.69 0.01 7.81
CA GLN A 62 2.00 0.73 8.89
C GLN A 62 0.48 0.76 8.68
N ILE A 63 0.01 1.03 7.46
CA ILE A 63 -1.42 1.02 7.15
C ILE A 63 -2.00 -0.37 7.39
N ASP A 64 -1.35 -1.44 6.94
CA ASP A 64 -1.81 -2.80 7.16
C ASP A 64 -1.92 -3.14 8.66
N VAL A 65 -0.92 -2.76 9.47
CA VAL A 65 -0.93 -2.97 10.93
C VAL A 65 -2.09 -2.24 11.58
N GLU A 66 -2.31 -0.97 11.24
CA GLU A 66 -3.43 -0.19 11.76
C GLU A 66 -4.77 -0.81 11.35
N CYS A 67 -4.91 -1.26 10.10
CA CYS A 67 -6.13 -1.90 9.60
C CYS A 67 -6.43 -3.24 10.27
N ILE A 68 -5.42 -4.05 10.60
CA ILE A 68 -5.59 -5.31 11.34
C ILE A 68 -6.25 -5.07 12.70
N ALA A 69 -5.95 -3.95 13.36
CA ALA A 69 -6.57 -3.61 14.65
C ALA A 69 -8.09 -3.40 14.57
N TYR A 70 -8.63 -3.17 13.37
CA TYR A 70 -10.05 -2.96 13.11
C TYR A 70 -10.75 -4.18 12.48
N LEU A 71 -10.01 -5.25 12.16
CA LEU A 71 -10.65 -6.48 11.67
C LEU A 71 -11.45 -7.11 12.82
N PRO A 72 -12.72 -7.50 12.58
CA PRO A 72 -13.48 -8.23 13.57
C PRO A 72 -12.72 -9.50 13.94
N ALA A 73 -12.65 -9.82 15.23
CA ALA A 73 -12.15 -11.11 15.66
C ALA A 73 -12.94 -12.19 14.91
N PRO A 74 -12.30 -13.26 14.41
CA PRO A 74 -13.03 -14.37 13.83
C PRO A 74 -14.05 -14.82 14.87
N GLU A 75 -15.34 -14.82 14.48
CA GLU A 75 -16.39 -15.36 15.35
C GLU A 75 -15.94 -16.77 15.74
N GLU A 76 -15.72 -17.01 17.05
CA GLU A 76 -15.56 -18.37 17.55
C GLU A 76 -16.83 -19.10 17.18
N ASP A 77 -16.74 -19.98 16.19
CA ASP A 77 -17.82 -20.89 15.83
C ASP A 77 -18.21 -21.67 17.10
N PRO A 78 -19.39 -21.42 17.70
CA PRO A 78 -19.77 -22.04 18.96
C PRO A 78 -20.00 -23.55 18.84
N ASP A 79 -19.92 -24.11 17.62
CA ASP A 79 -20.19 -25.51 17.31
C ASP A 79 -18.94 -26.33 16.88
N ARG A 80 -17.71 -25.85 17.11
CA ARG A 80 -16.46 -26.60 16.83
C ARG A 80 -15.80 -27.26 18.04
#